data_AF-A0A3M1TDV2-F1
#
_entry.id   AF-A0A3M1TDV2-F1
#
_cell.length_a   1.000
_cell.length_b   1.000
_cell.length_c   1.000
_cell.angle_alpha   90.00
_cell.angle_beta   90.00
_cell.angle_gamma   90.00
#
_symmetry.space_group_name_H-M   'P 1'
#
loop_
_entity.id
_entity.type
_entity.pdbx_description
1 polymer ?
#
loop_
_entity_poly.entity_id
_entity_poly.type
_entity_poly.pdbx_seq_one_letter_code
_entity_poly.pdbx_strand_id
1 'polypeptide(L)'
;MTADGLVAKIQQRYTLEDVRNDKVETVSVVALDDLERVLQGAVAEARAEAEAELQELKMQLANLEDRQQEGGGGGLEAAAAEAALEAEARALERAQEAEGKLAEAERRIHELEGKLAEATAEDPRVRELEARVAELEQELAKAREAAEEGSDDEPVTDDDRRRARRVAMAFLEEVFSDDEEKSNQAIKDGKAREVFADELKEAHRRYVKRVRAAVRAEEDYWEQALEECLQREW
;
A
#
# COMPACT_ATOMS: atom_id res chain seq x y z
N MET A 1 22.29 -17.50 10.56
CA MET A 1 22.21 -16.54 11.69
C MET A 1 21.09 -17.04 12.60
N THR A 2 21.30 -17.35 13.89
CA THR A 2 20.30 -18.07 14.69
C THR A 2 19.05 -17.23 14.97
N ALA A 3 17.88 -17.87 15.11
CA ALA A 3 16.62 -17.22 15.45
C ALA A 3 16.73 -16.35 16.71
N ASP A 4 17.44 -16.84 17.75
CA ASP A 4 17.73 -16.08 18.96
C ASP A 4 18.57 -14.82 18.69
N GLY A 5 19.49 -14.89 17.72
CA GLY A 5 20.28 -13.75 17.29
C GLY A 5 19.47 -12.68 16.56
N LEU A 6 18.40 -13.07 15.86
CA LEU A 6 17.44 -12.16 15.22
C LEU A 6 16.52 -11.49 16.25
N VAL A 7 15.98 -12.26 17.20
CA VAL A 7 15.15 -11.74 18.30
C VAL A 7 15.94 -10.74 19.15
N ALA A 8 17.19 -11.04 19.50
CA ALA A 8 18.04 -10.13 20.25
C ALA A 8 18.33 -8.83 19.48
N LYS A 9 18.46 -8.89 18.14
CA LYS A 9 18.73 -7.73 17.29
C LYS A 9 17.50 -6.84 17.12
N ILE A 10 16.30 -7.42 17.13
CA ILE A 10 15.03 -6.70 17.11
C ILE A 10 14.78 -6.02 18.47
N GLN A 11 15.04 -6.75 19.58
CA GLN A 11 14.94 -6.21 20.94
C GLN A 11 15.96 -5.09 21.24
N GLN A 12 17.12 -5.09 20.58
CA GLN A 12 18.10 -4.00 20.67
C GLN A 12 17.69 -2.74 19.88
N ARG A 13 16.80 -2.86 18.90
CA ARG A 13 16.46 -1.77 17.98
C ARG A 13 15.18 -1.02 18.37
N TYR A 14 14.32 -1.65 19.17
CA TYR A 14 13.06 -1.10 19.64
C TYR A 14 12.88 -1.44 21.11
N THR A 15 12.88 -0.42 21.98
CA THR A 15 12.57 -0.64 23.39
C THR A 15 11.06 -0.71 23.58
N LEU A 16 10.60 -1.44 24.61
CA LEU A 16 9.18 -1.46 25.02
C LEU A 16 8.64 -0.06 25.36
N GLU A 17 9.53 0.91 25.65
CA GLU A 17 9.17 2.32 25.85
C GLU A 17 8.93 3.07 24.53
N ASP A 18 9.60 2.70 23.43
CA ASP A 18 9.37 3.28 22.09
C ASP A 18 7.98 2.91 21.54
N VAL A 19 7.45 1.75 21.93
CA VAL A 19 6.10 1.27 21.57
C VAL A 19 5.02 1.99 22.38
N ARG A 20 5.36 2.53 23.56
CA ARG A 20 4.40 3.09 24.51
C ARG A 20 4.29 4.62 24.48
N ASN A 21 5.13 5.30 23.70
CA ASN A 21 5.16 6.76 23.65
C ASN A 21 4.36 7.28 22.44
N ASP A 22 3.29 8.01 22.73
CA ASP A 22 2.19 8.49 21.87
C ASP A 22 2.59 9.54 20.78
N LYS A 23 3.82 9.49 20.26
CA LYS A 23 4.34 10.47 19.28
C LYS A 23 4.90 9.89 17.99
N VAL A 24 4.68 8.61 17.71
CA VAL A 24 5.11 8.01 16.45
C VAL A 24 3.90 7.42 15.73
N GLU A 25 3.13 8.30 15.08
CA GLU A 25 2.08 7.98 14.10
C GLU A 25 2.60 7.19 12.87
N THR A 26 3.87 6.78 12.86
CA THR A 26 4.56 6.05 11.78
C THR A 26 5.15 4.70 12.21
N VAL A 27 4.81 4.15 13.39
CA VAL A 27 5.01 2.70 13.66
C VAL A 27 3.92 1.86 12.96
N SER A 28 3.04 2.50 12.19
CA SER A 28 1.65 2.09 11.95
C SER A 28 1.38 1.00 10.90
N VAL A 29 2.29 0.62 10.00
CA VAL A 29 2.05 -0.48 9.02
C VAL A 29 3.39 -1.06 8.56
N VAL A 30 4.38 -0.18 8.37
CA VAL A 30 5.74 -0.53 7.95
C VAL A 30 6.42 -1.51 8.90
N ALA A 31 6.18 -1.40 10.22
CA ALA A 31 6.80 -2.30 11.20
C ALA A 31 6.20 -3.73 11.18
N LEU A 32 4.93 -3.89 10.80
CA LEU A 32 4.29 -5.20 10.67
C LEU A 32 4.65 -5.87 9.34
N ASP A 33 4.66 -5.13 8.25
CA ASP A 33 5.11 -5.62 6.94
C ASP A 33 6.59 -6.04 6.96
N ASP A 34 7.43 -5.29 7.68
CA ASP A 34 8.85 -5.63 7.86
C ASP A 34 9.01 -6.87 8.75
N LEU A 35 8.17 -7.04 9.78
CA LEU A 35 8.17 -8.24 10.61
C LEU A 35 7.72 -9.47 9.81
N GLU A 36 6.67 -9.32 9.00
CA GLU A 36 6.16 -10.38 8.12
C GLU A 36 7.22 -10.81 7.10
N ARG A 37 7.90 -9.86 6.46
CA ARG A 37 9.01 -10.16 5.54
C ARG A 37 10.16 -10.89 6.21
N VAL A 38 10.53 -10.48 7.43
CA VAL A 38 11.59 -11.14 8.20
C VAL A 38 11.20 -12.57 8.56
N LEU A 39 9.94 -12.80 8.95
CA LEU A 39 9.43 -14.13 9.26
C LEU A 39 9.36 -15.02 8.02
N GLN A 40 8.85 -14.51 6.89
CA GLN A 40 8.82 -15.25 5.63
C GLN A 40 10.23 -15.60 5.13
N GLY A 41 11.19 -14.69 5.28
CA GLY A 41 12.60 -14.92 4.97
C GLY A 41 13.21 -16.03 5.83
N ALA A 42 12.97 -16.00 7.14
CA ALA A 42 13.48 -17.01 8.06
C ALA A 42 12.89 -18.41 7.80
N VAL A 43 11.60 -18.48 7.46
CA VAL A 43 10.94 -19.75 7.09
C VAL A 43 11.50 -20.30 5.77
N ALA A 44 11.75 -19.42 4.78
CA ALA A 44 12.35 -19.83 3.51
C ALA A 44 13.80 -20.34 3.69
N GLU A 45 14.59 -19.69 4.54
CA GLU A 45 15.97 -20.09 4.85
C GLU A 45 15.99 -21.45 5.57
N ALA A 46 15.16 -21.63 6.60
CA ALA A 46 15.04 -22.89 7.32
C ALA A 46 14.60 -24.05 6.41
N ARG A 47 13.69 -23.79 5.47
CA ARG A 47 13.25 -24.79 4.49
C ARG A 47 14.37 -25.16 3.52
N ALA A 48 15.14 -24.17 3.04
CA ALA A 48 16.27 -24.42 2.15
C ALA A 48 17.38 -25.24 2.84
N GLU A 49 17.66 -24.97 4.11
CA GLU A 49 18.60 -25.75 4.91
C GLU A 49 18.13 -27.21 5.06
N ALA A 50 16.86 -27.43 5.42
CA ALA A 50 16.30 -28.77 5.54
C ALA A 50 16.30 -29.55 4.20
N GLU A 51 16.00 -28.87 3.08
CA GLU A 51 16.06 -29.49 1.75
C GLU A 51 17.49 -29.84 1.33
N ALA A 52 18.48 -29.04 1.71
CA ALA A 52 19.89 -29.31 1.44
C ALA A 52 20.41 -30.52 2.24
N GLU A 53 20.10 -30.61 3.53
CA GLU A 53 20.47 -31.76 4.36
C GLU A 53 19.85 -33.07 3.82
N LEU A 54 18.61 -33.01 3.36
CA LEU A 54 17.92 -34.17 2.81
C LEU A 54 18.53 -34.63 1.47
N GLN A 55 19.00 -33.68 0.64
CA GLN A 55 19.76 -34.00 -0.57
C GLN A 55 21.13 -34.61 -0.27
N GLU A 56 21.82 -34.11 0.75
CA GLU A 56 23.10 -34.68 1.19
C GLU A 56 22.94 -36.12 1.67
N LEU A 57 21.93 -36.38 2.51
CA LEU A 57 21.62 -37.73 2.99
C LEU A 57 21.27 -38.69 1.85
N LYS A 58 20.51 -38.23 0.84
CA LYS A 58 20.22 -39.03 -0.36
C LYS A 58 21.47 -39.39 -1.14
N MET A 59 22.42 -38.46 -1.28
CA MET A 59 23.68 -38.72 -1.96
C MET A 59 24.59 -39.67 -1.15
N GLN A 60 24.59 -39.54 0.18
CA GLN A 60 25.31 -40.47 1.06
C GLN A 60 24.72 -41.88 0.97
N LEU A 61 23.39 -42.02 0.91
CA LEU A 61 22.71 -43.30 0.73
C LEU A 61 23.09 -43.94 -0.62
N ALA A 62 23.01 -43.18 -1.71
CA ALA A 62 23.38 -43.68 -3.04
C ALA A 62 24.86 -44.16 -3.09
N ASN A 63 25.78 -43.44 -2.45
CA ASN A 63 27.18 -43.84 -2.36
C ASN A 63 27.40 -45.12 -1.52
N LEU A 64 26.55 -45.37 -0.52
CA LEU A 64 26.59 -46.58 0.28
C LEU A 64 26.03 -47.79 -0.49
N GLU A 65 24.96 -47.58 -1.25
CA GLU A 65 24.37 -48.59 -2.13
C GLU A 65 25.36 -49.02 -3.23
N ASP A 66 26.06 -48.07 -3.87
CA ASP A 66 27.10 -48.37 -4.86
C ASP A 66 28.29 -49.14 -4.24
N ARG A 67 28.70 -48.77 -3.02
CA ARG A 67 29.78 -49.50 -2.30
C ARG A 67 29.37 -50.91 -1.87
N GLN A 68 28.10 -51.14 -1.56
CA GLN A 68 27.59 -52.48 -1.25
C GLN A 68 27.52 -53.37 -2.50
N GLN A 69 27.36 -52.80 -3.70
CA GLN A 69 27.43 -53.55 -4.95
C GLN A 69 28.85 -54.00 -5.34
N GLU A 70 29.91 -53.30 -4.88
CA GLU A 70 31.30 -53.60 -5.29
C GLU A 70 32.10 -54.49 -4.31
N GLY A 71 31.64 -54.73 -3.08
CA GLY A 71 32.45 -55.33 -2.01
C GLY A 71 31.97 -56.68 -1.46
N GLY A 72 32.18 -57.79 -2.19
CA GLY A 72 31.99 -59.13 -1.64
C GLY A 72 33.15 -59.57 -0.74
N GLY A 73 32.90 -59.79 0.56
CA GLY A 73 33.96 -60.15 1.52
C GLY A 73 33.45 -60.36 2.96
N GLY A 74 32.81 -61.52 3.19
CA GLY A 74 31.96 -61.89 4.34
C GLY A 74 32.51 -61.86 5.77
N GLY A 75 33.61 -61.17 6.06
CA GLY A 75 34.05 -60.84 7.42
C GLY A 75 33.98 -59.35 7.76
N LEU A 76 34.18 -58.49 6.75
CA LEU A 76 34.03 -57.05 6.86
C LEU A 76 32.57 -56.61 6.60
N GLU A 77 31.80 -57.40 5.85
CA GLU A 77 30.36 -57.19 5.62
C GLU A 77 29.53 -57.25 6.90
N ALA A 78 29.85 -58.15 7.84
CA ALA A 78 29.11 -58.23 9.11
C ALA A 78 29.37 -57.00 9.99
N ALA A 79 30.62 -56.57 10.11
CA ALA A 79 30.99 -55.36 10.86
C ALA A 79 30.51 -54.07 10.17
N ALA A 80 30.50 -54.04 8.83
CA ALA A 80 29.97 -52.93 8.05
C ALA A 80 28.43 -52.87 8.10
N ALA A 81 27.74 -54.01 8.10
CA ALA A 81 26.29 -54.09 8.27
C ALA A 81 25.89 -53.67 9.69
N GLU A 82 26.65 -54.07 10.70
CA GLU A 82 26.42 -53.64 12.09
C GLU A 82 26.65 -52.14 12.26
N ALA A 83 27.73 -51.58 11.68
CA ALA A 83 27.98 -50.14 11.66
C ALA A 83 26.92 -49.35 10.86
N ALA A 84 26.38 -49.92 9.78
CA ALA A 84 25.30 -49.32 9.00
C ALA A 84 23.98 -49.29 9.79
N LEU A 85 23.65 -50.37 10.50
CA LEU A 85 22.48 -50.44 11.37
C LEU A 85 22.58 -49.45 12.55
N GLU A 86 23.77 -49.29 13.15
CA GLU A 86 23.98 -48.26 14.18
C GLU A 86 23.86 -46.84 13.62
N ALA A 87 24.34 -46.60 12.40
CA ALA A 87 24.21 -45.30 11.74
C ALA A 87 22.74 -44.98 11.40
N GLU A 88 22.00 -45.98 10.93
CA GLU A 88 20.57 -45.87 10.63
C GLU A 88 19.74 -45.62 11.90
N ALA A 89 20.05 -46.33 13.00
CA ALA A 89 19.42 -46.09 14.30
C ALA A 89 19.66 -44.64 14.80
N ARG A 90 20.89 -44.13 14.65
CA ARG A 90 21.21 -42.73 15.01
C ARG A 90 20.56 -41.71 14.09
N ALA A 91 20.39 -42.04 12.80
CA ALA A 91 19.67 -41.18 11.86
C ALA A 91 18.18 -41.12 12.22
N LEU A 92 17.59 -42.24 12.62
CA LEU A 92 16.20 -42.31 13.05
C LEU A 92 15.96 -41.56 14.36
N GLU A 93 16.88 -41.63 15.32
CA GLU A 93 16.85 -40.84 16.55
C GLU A 93 16.91 -39.33 16.27
N ARG A 94 17.81 -38.90 15.36
CA ARG A 94 17.87 -37.49 14.93
C ARG A 94 16.61 -37.03 14.21
N ALA A 95 16.00 -37.89 13.40
CA ALA A 95 14.75 -37.58 12.71
C ALA A 95 13.61 -37.38 13.72
N GLN A 96 13.53 -38.23 14.76
CA GLN A 96 12.56 -38.08 15.84
C GLN A 96 12.79 -36.79 16.67
N GLU A 97 14.04 -36.43 16.94
CA GLU A 97 14.36 -35.16 17.59
C GLU A 97 13.98 -33.95 16.73
N ALA A 98 14.20 -34.01 15.42
CA ALA A 98 13.82 -32.96 14.49
C ALA A 98 12.29 -32.80 14.39
N GLU A 99 11.55 -33.92 14.36
CA GLU A 99 10.09 -33.92 14.38
C GLU A 99 9.53 -33.33 15.68
N GLY A 100 10.16 -33.64 16.83
CA GLY A 100 9.81 -33.02 18.12
C GLY A 100 10.00 -31.50 18.12
N LYS A 101 11.11 -31.01 17.57
CA LYS A 101 11.38 -29.57 17.44
C LYS A 101 10.40 -28.88 16.49
N LEU A 102 10.03 -29.54 15.40
CA LEU A 102 9.02 -29.02 14.47
C LEU A 102 7.66 -28.87 15.16
N ALA A 103 7.22 -29.90 15.88
CA ALA A 103 5.96 -29.87 16.62
C ALA A 103 5.93 -28.80 17.72
N GLU A 104 7.07 -28.53 18.37
CA GLU A 104 7.18 -27.43 19.34
C GLU A 104 7.12 -26.05 18.66
N ALA A 105 7.80 -25.90 17.52
CA ALA A 105 7.74 -24.67 16.73
C ALA A 105 6.31 -24.39 16.22
N GLU A 106 5.59 -25.39 15.72
CA GLU A 106 4.20 -25.25 15.27
C GLU A 106 3.27 -24.81 16.40
N ARG A 107 3.42 -25.40 17.61
CA ARG A 107 2.66 -24.96 18.78
C ARG A 107 2.96 -23.51 19.13
N ARG A 108 4.22 -23.10 19.04
CA ARG A 108 4.62 -21.73 19.35
C ARG A 108 4.10 -20.73 18.33
N ILE A 109 4.10 -21.09 17.04
CA ILE A 109 3.48 -20.29 15.98
C ILE A 109 1.99 -20.12 16.28
N HIS A 110 1.28 -21.20 16.59
CA HIS A 110 -0.15 -21.12 16.84
C HIS A 110 -0.50 -20.28 18.09
N GLU A 111 0.33 -20.34 19.14
CA GLU A 111 0.20 -19.47 20.31
C GLU A 111 0.42 -17.98 19.95
N LEU A 112 1.42 -17.69 19.11
CA LEU A 112 1.72 -16.33 18.67
C LEU A 112 0.64 -15.77 17.74
N GLU A 113 0.09 -16.58 16.84
CA GLU A 113 -1.06 -16.23 16.01
C GLU A 113 -2.28 -15.90 16.87
N GLY A 114 -2.55 -16.70 17.91
CA GLY A 114 -3.63 -16.44 18.85
C GLY A 114 -3.46 -15.11 19.60
N LYS A 115 -2.25 -14.84 20.08
CA LYS A 115 -1.92 -13.56 20.75
C LYS A 115 -2.01 -12.37 19.81
N LEU A 116 -1.66 -12.53 18.53
CA LEU A 116 -1.79 -11.49 17.52
C LEU A 116 -3.28 -11.21 17.21
N ALA A 117 -4.09 -12.26 17.11
CA ALA A 117 -5.54 -12.14 16.91
C ALA A 117 -6.21 -11.45 18.10
N GLU A 118 -5.80 -11.78 19.33
CA GLU A 118 -6.31 -11.15 20.56
C GLU A 118 -5.88 -9.67 20.62
N ALA A 119 -4.61 -9.37 20.38
CA ALA A 119 -4.11 -8.00 20.37
C ALA A 119 -4.77 -7.12 19.29
N THR A 120 -5.14 -7.68 18.14
CA THR A 120 -5.84 -6.96 17.08
C THR A 120 -7.35 -6.83 17.34
N ALA A 121 -7.98 -7.82 17.97
CA ALA A 121 -9.39 -7.76 18.36
C ALA A 121 -9.66 -6.82 19.55
N GLU A 122 -8.68 -6.67 20.44
CA GLU A 122 -8.76 -5.79 21.60
C GLU A 122 -8.26 -4.36 21.33
N ASP A 123 -7.71 -4.05 20.15
CA ASP A 123 -7.19 -2.72 19.85
C ASP A 123 -8.34 -1.69 19.82
N PRO A 124 -8.45 -0.81 20.85
CA PRO A 124 -9.50 0.19 20.90
C PRO A 124 -9.42 1.19 19.73
N ARG A 125 -8.26 1.32 19.09
CA ARG A 125 -8.06 2.18 17.91
C ARG A 125 -8.78 1.63 16.69
N VAL A 126 -8.88 0.31 16.53
CA VAL A 126 -9.65 -0.28 15.42
C VAL A 126 -11.13 0.07 15.57
N ARG A 127 -11.69 -0.08 16.78
CA ARG A 127 -13.07 0.32 17.07
C ARG A 127 -13.29 1.83 16.95
N GLU A 128 -12.32 2.64 17.36
CA GLU A 128 -12.39 4.10 17.22
C GLU A 128 -12.35 4.52 15.74
N LEU A 129 -11.50 3.90 14.93
CA LEU A 129 -11.42 4.13 13.49
C LEU A 129 -12.67 3.66 12.77
N GLU A 130 -13.24 2.50 13.13
CA GLU A 130 -14.53 2.03 12.60
C GLU A 130 -15.66 3.01 12.93
N ALA A 131 -15.70 3.52 14.16
CA ALA A 131 -16.67 4.55 14.56
C ALA A 131 -16.46 5.86 13.78
N ARG A 132 -15.22 6.27 13.57
CA ARG A 132 -14.86 7.47 12.79
C ARG A 132 -15.25 7.31 11.31
N VAL A 133 -15.03 6.13 10.73
CA VAL A 133 -15.44 5.81 9.35
C VAL A 133 -16.96 5.88 9.23
N ALA A 134 -17.71 5.28 10.16
CA ALA A 134 -19.17 5.33 10.15
C ALA A 134 -19.71 6.77 10.32
N GLU A 135 -19.06 7.59 11.16
CA GLU A 135 -19.39 9.02 11.31
C GLU A 135 -19.15 9.79 10.01
N LEU A 136 -17.98 9.61 9.39
CA LEU A 136 -17.63 10.25 8.12
C LEU A 136 -18.55 9.81 6.98
N GLU A 137 -18.95 8.53 6.92
CA GLU A 137 -19.91 8.05 5.94
C GLU A 137 -21.29 8.69 6.12
N GLN A 138 -21.74 8.90 7.36
CA GLN A 138 -22.97 9.65 7.65
C GLN A 138 -22.87 11.12 7.26
N GLU A 139 -21.75 11.79 7.55
CA GLU A 139 -21.53 13.17 7.15
C GLU A 139 -21.51 13.31 5.63
N LEU A 140 -20.90 12.35 4.94
CA LEU A 140 -20.82 12.33 3.49
C LEU A 140 -22.19 12.03 2.85
N ALA A 141 -23.00 11.17 3.45
CA ALA A 141 -24.39 10.97 3.05
C ALA A 141 -25.23 12.25 3.24
N LYS A 142 -25.14 12.90 4.40
CA LYS A 142 -25.83 14.19 4.66
C LYS A 142 -25.36 15.30 3.72
N ALA A 143 -24.07 15.35 3.40
CA ALA A 143 -23.54 16.32 2.45
C ALA A 143 -24.01 16.07 1.01
N ARG A 144 -24.21 14.79 0.63
CA ARG A 144 -24.81 14.42 -0.65
C ARG A 144 -26.29 14.78 -0.71
N GLU A 145 -27.05 14.46 0.34
CA GLU A 145 -28.46 14.85 0.45
C GLU A 145 -28.61 16.38 0.45
N ALA A 146 -27.76 17.11 1.16
CA ALA A 146 -27.75 18.57 1.15
C ALA A 146 -27.30 19.16 -0.21
N ALA A 147 -26.47 18.44 -0.97
CA ALA A 147 -26.12 18.82 -2.34
C ALA A 147 -27.28 18.54 -3.31
N GLU A 148 -28.09 17.51 -3.08
CA GLU A 148 -29.30 17.22 -3.85
C GLU A 148 -30.48 18.14 -3.49
N GLU A 149 -30.68 18.48 -2.21
CA GLU A 149 -31.66 19.48 -1.74
C GLU A 149 -31.27 20.92 -2.13
N GLY A 150 -30.02 21.13 -2.54
CA GLY A 150 -29.45 22.37 -3.07
C GLY A 150 -29.72 22.63 -4.56
N SER A 151 -30.94 22.38 -5.05
CA SER A 151 -31.49 22.92 -6.32
C SER A 151 -30.75 22.61 -7.64
N ASP A 152 -30.71 21.34 -8.05
CA ASP A 152 -30.53 21.00 -9.47
C ASP A 152 -31.87 20.85 -10.24
N ASP A 153 -33.02 20.98 -9.55
CA ASP A 153 -34.36 20.83 -10.15
C ASP A 153 -35.04 22.15 -10.57
N GLU A 154 -34.49 23.31 -10.22
CA GLU A 154 -35.05 24.61 -10.64
C GLU A 154 -34.60 24.92 -12.08
N PRO A 155 -35.54 25.15 -13.02
CA PRO A 155 -35.19 25.36 -14.42
C PRO A 155 -34.21 26.52 -14.56
N VAL A 156 -33.16 26.32 -15.35
CA VAL A 156 -32.19 27.38 -15.66
C VAL A 156 -32.91 28.56 -16.28
N THR A 157 -32.79 29.73 -15.64
CA THR A 157 -33.44 30.95 -16.12
C THR A 157 -32.54 31.73 -17.08
N ASP A 158 -33.13 32.62 -17.88
CA ASP A 158 -32.34 33.53 -18.73
C ASP A 158 -31.41 34.44 -17.93
N ASP A 159 -31.80 34.80 -16.71
CA ASP A 159 -30.97 35.60 -15.82
C ASP A 159 -29.75 34.83 -15.33
N ASP A 160 -29.87 33.52 -15.11
CA ASP A 160 -28.74 32.64 -14.79
C ASP A 160 -27.76 32.55 -15.96
N ARG A 161 -28.27 32.42 -17.19
CA ARG A 161 -27.45 32.42 -18.41
C ARG A 161 -26.71 33.74 -18.59
N ARG A 162 -27.40 34.87 -18.40
CA ARG A 162 -26.80 36.22 -18.45
C ARG A 162 -25.76 36.40 -17.35
N ARG A 163 -26.04 35.88 -16.16
CA ARG A 163 -25.11 35.93 -15.03
C ARG A 163 -23.86 35.10 -15.31
N ALA A 164 -23.98 33.89 -15.85
CA ALA A 164 -22.85 33.05 -16.21
C ALA A 164 -21.91 33.75 -17.19
N ARG A 165 -22.46 34.32 -18.28
CA ARG A 165 -21.70 35.11 -19.25
C ARG A 165 -20.99 36.31 -18.61
N ARG A 166 -21.70 37.10 -17.80
CA ARG A 166 -21.09 38.26 -17.10
C ARG A 166 -19.97 37.84 -16.15
N VAL A 167 -20.13 36.74 -15.42
CA VAL A 167 -19.11 36.25 -14.49
C VAL A 167 -17.90 35.74 -15.24
N ALA A 168 -18.08 35.00 -16.35
CA ALA A 168 -16.97 34.55 -17.19
C ALA A 168 -16.20 35.75 -17.76
N MET A 169 -16.90 36.70 -18.38
CA MET A 169 -16.30 37.90 -18.96
C MET A 169 -15.54 38.73 -17.92
N ALA A 170 -16.12 38.99 -16.74
CA ALA A 170 -15.46 39.77 -15.70
C ALA A 170 -14.14 39.14 -15.21
N PHE A 171 -14.10 37.80 -15.13
CA PHE A 171 -12.87 37.10 -14.75
C PHE A 171 -11.83 37.07 -15.86
N LEU A 172 -12.26 36.98 -17.11
CA LEU A 172 -11.35 37.03 -18.25
C LEU A 172 -10.81 38.45 -18.46
N GLU A 173 -11.64 39.47 -18.25
CA GLU A 173 -11.22 40.87 -18.24
C GLU A 173 -10.16 41.12 -17.16
N GLU A 174 -10.33 40.57 -15.96
CA GLU A 174 -9.29 40.63 -14.92
C GLU A 174 -7.96 39.98 -15.36
N VAL A 175 -8.01 38.88 -16.11
CA VAL A 175 -6.79 38.18 -16.59
C VAL A 175 -6.08 39.00 -17.66
N PHE A 176 -6.80 39.52 -18.64
CA PHE A 176 -6.18 40.17 -19.80
C PHE A 176 -5.86 41.67 -19.57
N SER A 177 -6.58 42.35 -18.68
CA SER A 177 -6.31 43.77 -18.35
C SER A 177 -5.16 43.98 -17.37
N ASP A 178 -4.61 42.92 -16.76
CA ASP A 178 -3.46 43.06 -15.83
C ASP A 178 -2.18 43.51 -16.56
N ASP A 179 -1.98 43.03 -17.79
CA ASP A 179 -0.88 43.42 -18.68
C ASP A 179 -1.37 43.46 -20.15
N GLU A 180 -1.93 44.59 -20.55
CA GLU A 180 -2.52 44.81 -21.88
C GLU A 180 -1.50 44.57 -23.02
N GLU A 181 -0.24 44.93 -22.82
CA GLU A 181 0.81 44.73 -23.83
C GLU A 181 1.11 43.23 -24.02
N LYS A 182 1.31 42.49 -22.92
CA LYS A 182 1.47 41.03 -22.92
C LYS A 182 0.25 40.34 -23.52
N SER A 183 -0.96 40.78 -23.16
CA SER A 183 -2.22 40.25 -23.66
C SER A 183 -2.35 40.41 -25.17
N ASN A 184 -2.17 41.63 -25.69
CA ASN A 184 -2.24 41.91 -27.11
C ASN A 184 -1.17 41.15 -27.90
N GLN A 185 0.05 41.05 -27.37
CA GLN A 185 1.12 40.29 -28.02
C GLN A 185 0.80 38.80 -28.07
N ALA A 186 0.35 38.22 -26.95
CA ALA A 186 -0.01 36.81 -26.86
C ALA A 186 -1.22 36.45 -27.75
N ILE A 187 -2.18 37.36 -27.90
CA ILE A 187 -3.33 37.21 -28.81
C ILE A 187 -2.86 37.25 -30.26
N LYS A 188 -2.03 38.23 -30.65
CA LYS A 188 -1.47 38.32 -32.01
C LYS A 188 -0.65 37.09 -32.40
N ASP A 189 0.09 36.53 -31.44
CA ASP A 189 0.89 35.33 -31.63
C ASP A 189 0.06 34.03 -31.60
N GLY A 190 -1.24 34.09 -31.27
CA GLY A 190 -2.11 32.93 -31.12
C GLY A 190 -1.78 32.06 -29.89
N LYS A 191 -1.06 32.60 -28.92
CA LYS A 191 -0.53 31.89 -27.74
C LYS A 191 -1.15 32.33 -26.41
N ALA A 192 -2.19 33.14 -26.43
CA ALA A 192 -2.85 33.64 -25.22
C ALA A 192 -3.19 32.53 -24.19
N ARG A 193 -3.65 31.35 -24.65
CA ARG A 193 -3.96 30.23 -23.75
C ARG A 193 -2.73 29.61 -23.08
N GLU A 194 -1.58 29.62 -23.76
CA GLU A 194 -0.31 29.13 -23.21
C GLU A 194 0.29 30.16 -22.25
N VAL A 195 0.25 31.42 -22.64
CA VAL A 195 0.85 32.54 -21.90
C VAL A 195 0.13 32.83 -20.59
N PHE A 196 -1.20 32.64 -20.55
CA PHE A 196 -2.05 32.88 -19.38
C PHE A 196 -2.62 31.57 -18.79
N ALA A 197 -1.94 30.44 -19.00
CA ALA A 197 -2.49 29.13 -18.63
C ALA A 197 -2.87 29.01 -17.15
N ASP A 198 -2.03 29.54 -16.25
CA ASP A 198 -2.25 29.46 -14.81
C ASP A 198 -3.35 30.43 -14.35
N GLU A 199 -3.35 31.65 -14.89
CA GLU A 199 -4.33 32.70 -14.63
C GLU A 199 -5.73 32.28 -15.13
N LEU A 200 -5.81 31.74 -16.35
CA LEU A 200 -7.05 31.18 -16.91
C LEU A 200 -7.55 30.00 -16.08
N LYS A 201 -6.67 29.12 -15.60
CA LYS A 201 -7.04 27.99 -14.75
C LYS A 201 -7.56 28.45 -13.38
N GLU A 202 -6.98 29.49 -12.79
CA GLU A 202 -7.48 30.08 -11.55
C GLU A 202 -8.81 30.80 -11.75
N ALA A 203 -8.92 31.62 -12.79
CA ALA A 203 -10.13 32.31 -13.17
C ALA A 203 -11.29 31.32 -13.45
N HIS A 204 -11.02 30.23 -14.17
CA HIS A 204 -12.01 29.17 -14.43
C HIS A 204 -12.45 28.47 -13.13
N ARG A 205 -11.53 28.21 -12.19
CA ARG A 205 -11.90 27.66 -10.86
C ARG A 205 -12.81 28.62 -10.10
N ARG A 206 -12.57 29.93 -10.19
CA ARG A 206 -13.44 30.95 -9.58
C ARG A 206 -14.81 31.02 -10.27
N TYR A 207 -14.86 30.85 -11.59
CA TYR A 207 -16.10 30.74 -12.38
C TYR A 207 -16.95 29.53 -11.96
N VAL A 208 -16.37 28.33 -11.89
CA VAL A 208 -17.09 27.10 -11.50
C VAL A 208 -17.68 27.20 -10.09
N LYS A 209 -17.03 27.91 -9.17
CA LYS A 209 -17.56 28.14 -7.81
C LYS A 209 -18.74 29.11 -7.76
N ARG A 210 -18.91 29.99 -8.76
CA ARG A 210 -19.91 31.09 -8.75
C ARG A 210 -21.10 30.84 -9.67
N VAL A 211 -20.97 29.94 -10.63
CA VAL A 211 -22.04 29.53 -11.54
C VAL A 211 -22.59 28.18 -11.07
N ARG A 212 -23.87 27.89 -11.29
CA ARG A 212 -24.47 26.60 -10.94
C ARG A 212 -24.09 25.52 -11.95
N ALA A 213 -24.01 24.26 -11.52
CA ALA A 213 -23.69 23.12 -12.39
C ALA A 213 -24.69 22.99 -13.54
N ALA A 214 -25.99 23.05 -13.27
CA ALA A 214 -27.04 22.99 -14.28
C ALA A 214 -26.87 24.06 -15.40
N VAL A 215 -26.42 25.27 -15.06
CA VAL A 215 -26.20 26.34 -16.05
C VAL A 215 -25.01 26.04 -16.94
N ARG A 216 -23.91 25.52 -16.36
CA ARG A 216 -22.72 25.11 -17.13
C ARG A 216 -22.96 23.88 -18.01
N ALA A 217 -23.98 23.08 -17.70
CA ALA A 217 -24.34 21.91 -18.49
C ALA A 217 -25.12 22.26 -19.78
N GLU A 218 -25.78 23.43 -19.83
CA GLU A 218 -26.49 23.88 -21.04
C GLU A 218 -25.53 24.33 -22.15
N GLU A 219 -24.60 25.21 -21.81
CA GLU A 219 -23.64 25.79 -22.75
C GLU A 219 -22.31 26.11 -22.06
N ASP A 220 -21.23 26.11 -22.85
CA ASP A 220 -19.91 26.53 -22.38
C ASP A 220 -19.74 28.06 -22.45
N TYR A 221 -20.40 28.76 -21.54
CA TYR A 221 -20.32 30.22 -21.44
C TYR A 221 -18.91 30.73 -21.11
N TRP A 222 -18.04 29.87 -20.55
CA TRP A 222 -16.65 30.23 -20.29
C TRP A 222 -15.87 30.29 -21.59
N GLU A 223 -15.98 29.24 -22.42
CA GLU A 223 -15.28 29.18 -23.70
C GLU A 223 -15.78 30.26 -24.67
N GLN A 224 -17.09 30.50 -24.72
CA GLN A 224 -17.66 31.60 -25.53
C GLN A 224 -17.07 32.96 -25.13
N ALA A 225 -17.02 33.25 -23.82
CA ALA A 225 -16.46 34.51 -23.32
C ALA A 225 -14.95 34.59 -23.60
N LEU A 226 -14.21 33.48 -23.50
CA LEU A 226 -12.79 33.42 -23.82
C LEU A 226 -12.56 33.71 -25.30
N GLU A 227 -13.35 33.12 -26.21
CA GLU A 227 -13.27 33.40 -27.64
C GLU A 227 -13.56 34.87 -27.94
N GLU A 228 -14.57 35.46 -27.30
CA GLU A 228 -14.86 36.90 -27.42
C GLU A 228 -13.69 37.76 -26.95
N CYS A 229 -13.07 37.40 -25.81
CA CYS A 229 -11.88 38.06 -25.29
C CYS A 229 -10.69 37.99 -26.25
N LEU A 230 -10.49 36.85 -26.91
CA LEU A 230 -9.39 36.65 -27.87
C LEU A 230 -9.58 37.39 -29.20
N GLN A 231 -10.80 37.85 -29.50
CA GLN A 231 -11.10 38.66 -30.68
C GLN A 231 -10.97 40.17 -30.44
N ARG A 232 -10.71 40.58 -29.20
CA ARG A 232 -10.59 41.97 -28.79
C ARG A 232 -9.13 42.40 -28.68
N GLU A 233 -8.90 43.69 -28.85
CA GLU A 233 -7.67 44.34 -28.37
C GLU A 233 -7.92 44.77 -26.92
N TRP A 234 -6.91 44.54 -26.09
CA TRP A 234 -6.90 44.79 -24.65
C TRP A 234 -6.20 46.08 -24.30
#